data_AF-A0A5E4QZ04-F1
#
_entry.id   AF-A0A5E4QZ04-F1
#
_cell.length_a   1.000
_cell.length_b   1.000
_cell.length_c   1.000
_cell.angle_alpha   90.00
_cell.angle_beta   90.00
_cell.angle_gamma   90.00
#
_symmetry.space_group_name_H-M   'P 1'
#
loop_
_entity.id
_entity.type
_entity.pdbx_description
1 polymer ?
#
loop_
_entity_poly.entity_id
_entity_poly.type
_entity_poly.pdbx_seq_one_letter_code
_entity_poly.pdbx_strand_id
1 'polypeptide(L)'
;MKRFPTGSCYEGTWDVLGMSGYGTYTFHNGVIYEGELDDGMFHGFGELRYPSGETIKGKWKKGALVERTLIFDDGLPYEEYDWSYCRAPDRSARPVCSQPVSHI
;
A
#
# COMPACT_ATOMS: atom_id res chain seq x y z
N MET A 1 14.39 4.62 -15.39
CA MET A 1 14.08 3.19 -15.29
C MET A 1 15.30 2.26 -15.41
N LYS A 2 15.53 1.40 -14.43
CA LYS A 2 16.51 0.29 -14.40
C LYS A 2 15.74 -1.03 -14.30
N ARG A 3 16.10 -2.03 -15.11
CA ARG A 3 15.44 -3.34 -15.14
C ARG A 3 16.38 -4.39 -14.58
N PHE A 4 15.89 -5.21 -13.65
CA PHE A 4 16.64 -6.30 -13.05
C PHE A 4 16.39 -7.61 -13.80
N PRO A 5 17.37 -8.53 -13.83
CA PRO A 5 17.20 -9.85 -14.43
C PRO A 5 16.12 -10.70 -13.73
N THR A 6 15.74 -10.34 -12.50
CA THR A 6 14.61 -10.95 -11.76
C THR A 6 13.23 -10.54 -12.30
N GLY A 7 13.17 -9.67 -13.32
CA GLY A 7 11.91 -9.15 -13.89
C GLY A 7 11.36 -7.92 -13.17
N SER A 8 11.99 -7.48 -12.08
CA SER A 8 11.62 -6.26 -11.37
C SER A 8 12.21 -5.01 -12.05
N CYS A 9 11.57 -3.86 -11.88
CA CYS A 9 12.01 -2.59 -12.44
C CYS A 9 12.06 -1.54 -11.33
N TYR A 10 13.02 -0.63 -11.41
CA TYR A 10 13.14 0.49 -10.49
C TYR A 10 13.28 1.80 -11.26
N GLU A 11 12.55 2.81 -10.85
CA GLU A 11 12.61 4.14 -11.40
C GLU A 11 12.78 5.15 -10.28
N GLY A 12 13.94 5.78 -10.21
CA GLY A 12 14.23 6.75 -9.17
C GLY A 12 15.72 7.05 -9.12
N THR A 13 16.13 7.66 -8.03
CA THR A 13 17.53 7.97 -7.80
C THR A 13 18.32 6.71 -7.44
N TRP A 14 19.55 6.65 -7.92
CA TRP A 14 20.45 5.53 -7.72
C TRP A 14 21.81 6.07 -7.33
N ASP A 15 22.33 5.60 -6.20
CA ASP A 15 23.62 5.95 -5.64
C ASP A 15 24.62 4.79 -5.79
N VAL A 16 25.88 5.04 -5.43
CA VAL A 16 26.97 4.06 -5.53
C VAL A 16 26.66 2.76 -4.77
N LEU A 17 25.94 2.87 -3.66
CA LEU A 17 25.57 1.72 -2.82
C LEU A 17 24.27 1.03 -3.26
N GLY A 18 23.43 1.66 -4.08
CA GLY A 18 22.18 1.06 -4.53
C GLY A 18 21.05 2.05 -4.81
N MET A 19 19.81 1.61 -4.57
CA MET A 19 18.62 2.46 -4.70
C MET A 19 18.56 3.40 -3.51
N SER A 20 18.48 4.70 -3.77
CA SER A 20 18.51 5.72 -2.72
C SER A 20 17.64 6.92 -3.13
N GLY A 21 17.11 7.64 -2.15
CA GLY A 21 16.16 8.74 -2.37
C GLY A 21 14.75 8.24 -2.69
N TYR A 22 13.95 9.07 -3.35
CA TYR A 22 12.58 8.70 -3.74
C TYR A 22 12.59 7.93 -5.06
N GLY A 23 11.80 6.86 -5.13
CA GLY A 23 11.65 6.08 -6.35
C GLY A 23 10.48 5.11 -6.32
N THR A 24 10.15 4.63 -7.51
CA THR A 24 9.11 3.65 -7.80
C THR A 24 9.77 2.31 -8.14
N TYR A 25 9.54 1.30 -7.30
CA TYR A 25 10.00 -0.06 -7.52
C TYR A 25 8.84 -0.97 -7.92
N THR A 26 8.84 -1.44 -9.17
CA THR A 26 7.88 -2.43 -9.68
C THR A 26 8.43 -3.84 -9.51
N PHE A 27 7.75 -4.65 -8.71
CA PHE A 27 8.06 -6.06 -8.53
C PHE A 27 7.64 -6.87 -9.76
N HIS A 28 8.29 -8.03 -9.95
CA HIS A 28 7.90 -8.98 -11.00
C HIS A 28 6.45 -9.50 -10.87
N ASN A 29 5.88 -9.45 -9.66
CA ASN A 29 4.49 -9.81 -9.37
C ASN A 29 3.46 -8.73 -9.78
N GLY A 30 3.91 -7.60 -10.32
CA GLY A 30 3.05 -6.45 -10.66
C GLY A 30 2.72 -5.54 -9.46
N VAL A 31 3.22 -5.86 -8.27
CA VAL A 31 3.18 -4.95 -7.11
C VAL A 31 4.09 -3.76 -7.38
N ILE A 32 3.65 -2.56 -7.02
CA ILE A 32 4.40 -1.32 -7.21
C ILE A 32 4.63 -0.71 -5.84
N TYR A 33 5.89 -0.53 -5.45
CA TYR A 33 6.29 0.29 -4.32
C TYR A 33 6.63 1.69 -4.82
N GLU A 34 6.15 2.73 -4.15
CA GLU A 34 6.55 4.10 -4.38
C GLU A 34 6.88 4.76 -3.05
N GLY A 35 8.10 5.28 -2.90
CA GLY A 35 8.50 5.89 -1.64
C GLY A 35 9.98 6.15 -1.56
N GLU A 36 10.45 6.38 -0.34
CA GLU A 36 11.87 6.57 -0.08
C GLU A 36 12.58 5.21 0.04
N LEU A 37 13.81 5.16 -0.47
CA LEU A 37 14.73 4.04 -0.35
C LEU A 37 16.07 4.57 0.15
N ASP A 38 16.75 3.75 0.94
CA ASP A 38 18.08 4.05 1.45
C ASP A 38 18.88 2.74 1.38
N ASP A 39 20.05 2.77 0.73
CA ASP A 39 20.94 1.62 0.58
C ASP A 39 20.27 0.37 -0.03
N GLY A 40 19.27 0.56 -0.91
CA GLY A 40 18.49 -0.55 -1.48
C GLY A 40 17.38 -1.10 -0.58
N MET A 41 17.16 -0.52 0.60
CA MET A 41 16.10 -0.89 1.53
C MET A 41 15.00 0.17 1.54
N PHE A 42 13.75 -0.25 1.79
CA PHE A 42 12.65 0.69 1.97
C PHE A 42 12.86 1.55 3.22
N HIS A 43 12.75 2.86 3.06
CA HIS A 43 12.90 3.82 4.14
C HIS A 43 11.86 4.94 4.04
N GLY A 44 11.81 5.83 5.04
CA GLY A 44 10.91 6.98 5.06
C GLY A 44 9.43 6.61 4.92
N PHE A 45 8.69 7.38 4.15
CA PHE A 45 7.30 7.07 3.81
C PHE A 45 7.22 6.38 2.45
N GLY A 46 6.34 5.38 2.35
CA GLY A 46 6.14 4.64 1.12
C GLY A 46 4.77 4.00 1.02
N GLU A 47 4.36 3.75 -0.21
CA GLU A 47 3.10 3.15 -0.63
C GLU A 47 3.36 1.90 -1.47
N LEU A 48 2.74 0.77 -1.10
CA LEU A 48 2.70 -0.46 -1.88
C LEU A 48 1.33 -0.60 -2.52
N ARG A 49 1.27 -0.58 -3.84
CA ARG A 49 0.07 -0.85 -4.62
C ARG A 49 0.09 -2.27 -5.15
N TYR A 50 -0.93 -3.04 -4.80
CA TYR A 50 -1.11 -4.41 -5.28
C TYR A 50 -1.95 -4.41 -6.56
N PRO A 51 -1.70 -5.35 -7.49
CA PRO A 51 -2.51 -5.49 -8.69
C PRO A 51 -3.98 -5.86 -8.40
N SER A 52 -4.26 -6.40 -7.21
CA SER A 52 -5.62 -6.68 -6.72
C SER A 52 -6.46 -5.42 -6.48
N GLY A 53 -5.84 -4.24 -6.37
CA GLY A 53 -6.51 -2.97 -6.01
C GLY A 53 -6.19 -2.49 -4.60
N GLU A 54 -5.72 -3.38 -3.74
CA GLU A 54 -5.29 -3.06 -2.37
C GLU A 54 -4.04 -2.17 -2.38
N THR A 55 -3.98 -1.22 -1.45
CA THR A 55 -2.86 -0.29 -1.29
C THR A 55 -2.43 -0.25 0.17
N ILE A 56 -1.15 -0.34 0.45
CA ILE A 56 -0.57 -0.29 1.79
C ILE A 56 0.29 0.96 1.88
N LYS A 57 -0.16 1.97 2.61
CA LYS A 57 0.64 3.17 2.89
C LYS A 57 1.27 3.03 4.25
N GLY A 58 2.51 3.47 4.42
CA GLY A 58 3.18 3.30 5.69
C GLY A 58 4.55 3.94 5.80
N LYS A 59 5.13 3.79 6.99
CA LYS A 59 6.48 4.24 7.29
C LYS A 59 7.42 3.05 7.36
N TRP A 60 8.53 3.15 6.62
CA TRP A 60 9.55 2.13 6.48
C TRP A 60 10.84 2.55 7.17
N LYS A 61 11.49 1.60 7.85
CA LYS A 61 12.77 1.82 8.52
C LYS A 61 13.68 0.62 8.30
N LYS A 62 14.75 0.80 7.53
CA LYS A 62 15.72 -0.27 7.20
C LYS A 62 15.04 -1.51 6.61
N GLY A 63 14.07 -1.32 5.70
CA GLY A 63 13.31 -2.40 5.09
C GLY A 63 12.19 -2.99 5.94
N ALA A 64 12.06 -2.59 7.21
CA ALA A 64 10.94 -3.00 8.06
C ALA A 64 9.80 -1.98 8.03
N LEU A 65 8.58 -2.46 7.85
CA LEU A 65 7.37 -1.64 7.94
C LEU A 65 7.07 -1.36 9.41
N VAL A 66 7.23 -0.10 9.81
CA VAL A 66 7.02 0.36 11.21
C VAL A 66 5.56 0.69 11.45
N GLU A 67 4.93 1.38 10.49
CA GLU A 67 3.54 1.81 10.57
C GLU A 67 2.89 1.55 9.23
N ARG A 68 1.66 1.03 9.22
CA ARG A 68 0.93 0.71 7.99
C ARG A 68 -0.55 1.01 8.10
N THR A 69 -1.10 1.52 7.03
CA THR A 69 -2.53 1.68 6.77
C THR A 69 -2.84 0.88 5.52
N LEU A 70 -3.65 -0.16 5.67
CA LEU A 70 -4.18 -0.92 4.53
C LEU A 70 -5.36 -0.14 3.97
N ILE A 71 -5.46 -0.05 2.65
CA ILE A 71 -6.54 0.62 1.93
C ILE A 71 -7.05 -0.40 0.92
N PHE A 72 -8.34 -0.72 0.99
CA PHE A 72 -8.95 -1.67 0.06
C PHE A 72 -9.20 -1.03 -1.31
N ASP A 73 -9.62 -1.82 -2.30
CA ASP A 73 -9.91 -1.31 -3.64
C ASP A 73 -11.05 -0.28 -3.64
N ASP A 74 -11.98 -0.38 -2.68
CA ASP A 74 -13.01 0.63 -2.40
C ASP A 74 -12.45 1.98 -1.90
N GLY A 75 -11.14 2.08 -1.64
CA GLY A 75 -10.47 3.28 -1.13
C GLY A 75 -10.64 3.49 0.38
N LEU A 76 -11.31 2.57 1.07
CA LEU A 76 -11.52 2.63 2.52
C LEU A 76 -10.28 2.11 3.27
N PRO A 77 -9.78 2.85 4.28
CA PRO A 77 -8.71 2.35 5.13
C PRO A 77 -9.24 1.23 6.05
N TYR A 78 -8.43 0.20 6.26
CA TYR A 78 -8.68 -0.81 7.28
C TYR A 78 -8.37 -0.22 8.65
N GLU A 79 -9.40 -0.08 9.48
CA GLU A 79 -9.28 0.24 10.89
C GLU A 79 -9.68 -1.00 11.70
N GLU A 80 -8.74 -1.57 12.45
CA GLU A 80 -8.96 -2.79 13.25
C GLU A 80 -10.06 -2.61 14.31
N TYR A 81 -10.33 -1.36 14.74
CA TYR A 81 -11.17 -1.07 15.91
C TYR A 81 -12.24 0.02 15.79
N ASP A 82 -12.50 0.59 14.61
CA ASP A 82 -13.58 1.57 14.44
C ASP A 82 -14.44 1.25 13.22
N TRP A 83 -15.24 0.20 13.33
CA TRP A 83 -16.37 0.01 12.43
C TRP A 83 -17.47 1.01 12.83
N SER A 84 -17.30 2.30 12.53
CA SER A 84 -18.38 3.29 12.58
C SER A 84 -19.45 3.05 11.49
N TYR A 85 -19.61 1.83 10.99
CA TYR A 85 -20.76 1.42 10.20
C TYR A 85 -21.85 0.89 11.12
N CYS A 86 -22.44 1.80 11.89
CA CYS A 86 -23.85 1.80 12.34
C CYS A 86 -24.03 2.80 13.50
N ARG A 87 -24.11 4.10 13.21
CA ARG A 87 -24.90 5.01 14.07
C ARG A 87 -26.29 5.16 13.48
N ALA A 88 -27.14 4.19 13.75
CA ALA A 88 -28.59 4.32 13.60
C ALA A 88 -29.20 4.61 14.98
N PRO A 89 -30.29 5.41 15.07
CA PRO A 89 -31.30 5.51 14.01
C PRO A 89 -31.65 6.95 13.65
N ASP A 90 -31.22 7.44 12.49
CA ASP A 90 -32.08 8.40 11.79
C ASP A 90 -33.03 7.57 10.91
N ARG A 91 -34.29 7.58 11.29
CA ARG A 91 -35.37 6.86 10.61
C ARG A 91 -35.75 7.58 9.32
N SER A 92 -34.84 7.81 8.38
CA SER A 92 -35.24 8.33 7.05
C SER A 92 -34.08 8.40 6.04
N ALA A 93 -33.53 7.27 5.62
CA ALA A 93 -33.24 7.02 4.20
C ALA A 93 -32.62 5.62 4.02
N ARG A 94 -33.42 4.71 3.48
CA ARG A 94 -33.09 3.49 2.73
C ARG A 94 -31.79 2.75 3.10
N PRO A 95 -31.88 1.58 3.77
CA PRO A 95 -30.73 0.74 4.04
C PRO A 95 -30.37 -0.01 2.75
N VAL A 96 -29.23 0.32 2.16
CA VAL A 96 -28.53 -0.63 1.27
C VAL A 96 -27.09 -0.75 1.76
N CYS A 97 -26.94 -1.25 3.00
CA CYS A 97 -25.74 -2.01 3.35
C CYS A 97 -25.86 -3.36 2.65
N SER A 98 -25.48 -3.41 1.37
CA SER A 98 -25.18 -4.66 0.70
C SER A 98 -23.82 -5.15 1.23
N GLN A 99 -23.87 -6.17 2.08
CA GLN A 99 -22.71 -6.88 2.59
C GLN A 99 -21.90 -7.50 1.43
N PRO A 100 -20.56 -7.47 1.44
CA PRO A 100 -19.82 -8.54 0.81
C PRO A 100 -19.82 -9.74 1.77
N VAL A 101 -20.59 -10.75 1.36
CA VAL A 101 -20.68 -12.08 1.95
C VAL A 101 -19.30 -12.66 2.28
N SER A 102 -19.09 -13.03 3.54
CA SER A 102 -17.99 -13.93 3.94
C SER A 102 -18.13 -15.23 3.15
N HIS A 103 -17.15 -15.54 2.29
CA HIS A 103 -17.06 -16.86 1.69
C HIS A 103 -16.55 -17.87 2.73
N ILE A 104 -17.18 -19.04 2.64
CA ILE A 104 -17.10 -20.25 3.48
C ILE A 104 -15.69 -20.83 3.54
#